data_AF-A0AB34DHE6-F1
#
_entry.id   AF-A0AB34DHE6-F1
#
_cell.length_a   1.000
_cell.length_b   1.000
_cell.length_c   1.000
_cell.angle_alpha   90.00
_cell.angle_beta   90.00
_cell.angle_gamma   90.00
#
_symmetry.space_group_name_H-M   'P 1'
#
loop_
_entity.id
_entity.type
_entity.pdbx_description
1 polymer ?
#
loop_
_entity_poly.entity_id
_entity_poly.type
_entity_poly.pdbx_seq_one_letter_code
_entity_poly.pdbx_strand_id
1 'polypeptide(L)'
;MEPELLLRAYATGIFPMAEEADDPEVFWVRPERRGVIPLDGFHMPKSLQKTIRQGIFDIKLDNDFDGVIEGCASGTGERARTWINGPIREAYKNLFEIGHCHTVEAWHDGQLVGGLYGVTLGRAFFGESMFTRKRDASKVCLAYLVQHLVKQGFVLLDTQFTTPHLERFGAVEVPRKKYEKLLENALDGIVRF
;
A
#
# COMPACT_ATOMS: atom_id res chain seq x y z
N MET A 1 -3.83 0.80 19.07
CA MET A 1 -3.64 -0.63 18.71
C MET A 1 -2.15 -0.94 18.80
N GLU A 2 -1.76 -2.03 19.45
CA GLU A 2 -0.32 -2.37 19.59
C GLU A 2 0.29 -2.83 18.25
N PRO A 3 1.49 -2.35 17.88
CA PRO A 3 2.17 -2.72 16.63
C PRO A 3 2.34 -4.22 16.44
N GLU A 4 2.70 -4.95 17.51
CA GLU A 4 2.93 -6.39 17.47
C GLU A 4 1.66 -7.18 17.16
N LEU A 5 0.50 -6.73 17.66
CA LEU A 5 -0.79 -7.33 17.33
C LEU A 5 -1.10 -7.15 15.85
N LEU A 6 -0.85 -5.96 15.32
CA LEU A 6 -1.08 -5.65 13.91
C LEU A 6 -0.17 -6.49 12.99
N LEU A 7 1.11 -6.62 13.32
CA LEU A 7 2.03 -7.50 12.56
C LEU A 7 1.61 -8.98 12.62
N ARG A 8 1.14 -9.47 13.77
CA ARG A 8 0.60 -10.84 13.89
C ARG A 8 -0.66 -11.03 13.05
N ALA A 9 -1.52 -10.01 12.97
CA ALA A 9 -2.68 -10.06 12.09
C ALA A 9 -2.23 -10.19 10.62
N TYR A 10 -1.30 -9.35 10.16
CA TYR A 10 -0.75 -9.45 8.80
C TYR A 10 -0.12 -10.81 8.49
N ALA A 11 0.61 -11.40 9.45
CA ALA A 11 1.20 -12.73 9.31
C ALA A 11 0.15 -13.85 9.08
N THR A 12 -1.11 -13.60 9.41
CA THR A 12 -2.24 -14.52 9.21
C THR A 12 -3.21 -14.07 8.11
N GLY A 13 -2.85 -13.03 7.34
CA GLY A 13 -3.67 -12.49 6.27
C GLY A 13 -4.86 -11.65 6.76
N ILE A 14 -4.79 -11.14 7.98
CA ILE A 14 -5.82 -10.29 8.60
C ILE A 14 -5.30 -8.84 8.60
N PHE A 15 -6.19 -7.88 8.34
CA PHE A 15 -5.85 -6.45 8.36
C PHE A 15 -7.00 -5.64 9.00
N PRO A 16 -6.70 -4.48 9.61
CA PRO A 16 -7.69 -3.65 10.27
C PRO A 16 -8.41 -2.73 9.26
N MET A 17 -9.68 -2.43 9.53
CA MET A 17 -10.46 -1.39 8.87
C MET A 17 -11.41 -0.71 9.87
N ALA A 18 -11.89 0.47 9.54
CA ALA A 18 -13.00 1.14 10.24
C ALA A 18 -14.14 1.42 9.26
N GLU A 19 -15.35 1.68 9.76
CA GLU A 19 -16.47 2.02 8.87
C GLU A 19 -16.29 3.42 8.27
N GLU A 20 -15.96 4.40 9.12
CA GLU A 20 -15.76 5.80 8.74
C GLU A 20 -14.55 6.41 9.48
N ALA A 21 -14.15 7.62 9.08
CA ALA A 21 -12.95 8.28 9.60
C ALA A 21 -13.10 8.79 11.04
N ASP A 22 -14.32 9.07 11.45
CA ASP A 22 -14.73 9.54 12.78
C ASP A 22 -15.21 8.41 13.70
N ASP A 23 -15.37 7.20 13.17
CA ASP A 23 -15.67 6.01 13.95
C ASP A 23 -14.46 5.63 14.82
N PRO A 24 -14.59 5.54 16.16
CA PRO A 24 -13.50 5.11 17.02
C PRO A 24 -13.22 3.60 16.96
N GLU A 25 -14.13 2.80 16.39
CA GLU A 25 -14.01 1.35 16.34
C GLU A 25 -13.16 0.88 15.14
N VAL A 26 -12.44 -0.23 15.36
CA VAL A 26 -11.65 -0.91 14.33
C VAL A 26 -12.05 -2.37 14.33
N PHE A 27 -12.36 -2.90 13.16
CA PHE A 27 -12.66 -4.31 12.95
C PHE A 27 -11.59 -4.98 12.08
N TRP A 28 -11.52 -6.31 12.18
CA TRP A 28 -10.52 -7.12 11.50
C TRP A 28 -11.13 -7.85 10.32
N VAL A 29 -10.48 -7.77 9.16
CA VAL A 29 -10.98 -8.33 7.91
C VAL A 29 -10.11 -9.46 7.41
N ARG A 30 -10.74 -10.56 7.00
CA ARG A 30 -10.10 -11.72 6.36
C ARG A 30 -10.96 -12.21 5.19
N PRO A 31 -10.79 -11.67 3.97
CA PRO A 31 -11.69 -11.95 2.86
C PRO A 31 -11.47 -13.36 2.29
N GLU A 32 -12.51 -13.93 1.66
CA GLU A 32 -12.43 -15.24 0.96
C GLU A 32 -11.66 -15.13 -0.37
N ARG A 33 -11.66 -13.93 -0.96
CA ARG A 33 -10.88 -13.53 -2.14
C ARG A 33 -9.90 -12.44 -1.72
N ARG A 34 -8.63 -12.58 -2.08
CA ARG A 34 -7.59 -11.60 -1.78
C ARG A 34 -7.06 -10.98 -3.06
N GLY A 35 -7.01 -9.67 -3.10
CA GLY A 35 -6.36 -8.91 -4.18
C GLY A 35 -4.85 -8.93 -4.04
N VAL A 36 -4.15 -9.27 -5.12
CA VAL A 36 -2.69 -9.22 -5.19
C VAL A 36 -2.25 -8.64 -6.53
N ILE A 37 -1.10 -7.97 -6.57
CA ILE A 37 -0.43 -7.60 -7.81
C ILE A 37 0.78 -8.51 -7.97
N PRO A 38 0.80 -9.42 -8.96
CA PRO A 38 1.98 -10.22 -9.26
C PRO A 38 3.15 -9.32 -9.66
N LEU A 39 4.27 -9.42 -8.94
CA LEU A 39 5.45 -8.59 -9.19
C LEU A 39 6.09 -8.87 -10.57
N ASP A 40 6.03 -10.11 -11.03
CA ASP A 40 6.45 -10.57 -12.35
C ASP A 40 5.41 -10.30 -13.46
N GLY A 41 4.16 -9.99 -13.08
CA GLY A 41 3.04 -9.73 -13.96
C GLY A 41 2.56 -8.28 -13.98
N PHE A 42 3.33 -7.34 -13.42
CA PHE A 42 2.91 -5.94 -13.34
C PHE A 42 2.73 -5.32 -14.72
N HIS A 43 1.50 -4.91 -15.01
CA HIS A 43 1.18 -4.25 -16.28
C HIS A 43 1.42 -2.74 -16.15
N MET A 44 2.45 -2.22 -16.83
CA MET A 44 2.73 -0.78 -16.90
C MET A 44 2.04 -0.15 -18.13
N PRO A 45 0.96 0.64 -17.98
CA PRO A 45 0.29 1.26 -19.13
C PRO A 45 1.24 2.17 -19.92
N LYS A 46 1.16 2.14 -21.25
CA LYS A 46 2.03 2.95 -22.15
C LYS A 46 1.98 4.45 -21.83
N SER A 47 0.82 4.97 -21.46
CA SER A 47 0.65 6.37 -21.04
C SER A 47 1.44 6.69 -19.77
N LEU A 48 1.44 5.79 -18.79
CA LEU A 48 2.20 5.95 -17.56
C LEU A 48 3.71 5.87 -17.82
N GLN A 49 4.17 4.97 -18.71
CA GLN A 49 5.57 4.93 -19.12
C GLN A 49 6.02 6.28 -19.70
N LYS A 50 5.17 6.93 -20.51
CA LYS A 50 5.44 8.27 -21.03
C LYS A 50 5.54 9.29 -19.89
N THR A 51 4.62 9.29 -18.93
CA THR A 51 4.66 10.18 -17.76
C THR A 51 5.94 9.99 -16.94
N ILE A 52 6.34 8.75 -16.66
CA ILE A 52 7.58 8.44 -15.92
C ILE A 52 8.81 8.99 -16.66
N ARG A 53 8.89 8.80 -17.98
CA ARG A 53 10.00 9.31 -18.81
C ARG A 53 10.12 10.83 -18.84
N GLN A 54 9.06 11.57 -18.51
CA GLN A 54 9.12 13.03 -18.42
C GLN A 54 9.88 13.50 -17.18
N GLY A 55 10.09 12.65 -16.17
CA GLY A 55 10.86 12.99 -14.97
C GLY A 55 10.27 14.13 -14.16
N ILE A 56 8.94 14.32 -14.22
CA ILE A 56 8.27 15.46 -13.56
C ILE A 56 8.05 15.28 -12.05
N PHE A 57 8.21 14.06 -11.55
CA PHE A 57 8.04 13.74 -10.14
C PHE A 57 9.39 13.35 -9.53
N ASP A 58 9.73 13.97 -8.41
CA ASP A 58 10.79 13.49 -7.52
C ASP A 58 10.20 12.43 -6.58
N ILE A 59 10.78 11.22 -6.59
CA ILE A 59 10.25 10.09 -5.84
C ILE A 59 11.08 9.88 -4.58
N LYS A 60 10.41 9.88 -3.44
CA LYS A 60 11.03 9.66 -2.13
C LYS A 60 10.38 8.48 -1.42
N LEU A 61 11.16 7.86 -0.54
CA LEU A 61 10.73 6.77 0.32
C LEU A 61 10.88 7.23 1.77
N ASP A 62 9.91 6.91 2.61
CA ASP A 62 9.95 7.10 4.07
C ASP A 62 10.33 8.52 4.52
N ASN A 63 9.91 9.54 3.77
CA ASN A 63 10.33 10.93 3.99
C ASN A 63 9.22 11.79 4.63
N ASP A 64 7.95 11.55 4.33
CA ASP A 64 6.80 12.29 4.90
C ASP A 64 5.60 11.36 5.16
N PHE A 65 5.71 10.54 6.21
CA PHE A 65 4.64 9.63 6.63
C PHE A 65 3.33 10.38 6.95
N ASP A 66 3.41 11.43 7.76
CA ASP A 66 2.23 12.18 8.21
C ASP A 66 1.50 12.80 7.00
N GLY A 67 2.23 13.35 6.03
CA GLY A 67 1.66 13.89 4.80
C GLY A 67 0.99 12.83 3.92
N VAL A 68 1.56 11.62 3.83
CA VAL A 68 0.99 10.51 3.06
C VAL A 68 -0.27 9.96 3.72
N ILE A 69 -0.26 9.73 5.02
CA ILE A 69 -1.44 9.27 5.77
C ILE A 69 -2.56 10.30 5.67
N GLU A 70 -2.26 11.58 5.87
CA GLU A 70 -3.26 12.64 5.73
C GLU A 70 -3.81 12.71 4.31
N GLY A 71 -2.96 12.57 3.29
CA GLY A 71 -3.40 12.49 1.90
C GLY A 71 -4.34 11.32 1.61
N CYS A 72 -4.09 10.15 2.23
CA CYS A 72 -4.96 8.97 2.12
C CYS A 72 -6.25 9.12 2.93
N ALA A 73 -6.22 9.81 4.07
CA ALA A 73 -7.37 10.04 4.92
C ALA A 73 -8.30 11.13 4.37
N SER A 74 -7.78 12.14 3.68
CA SER A 74 -8.59 13.28 3.24
C SER A 74 -9.62 12.95 2.17
N GLY A 75 -9.45 11.83 1.43
CA GLY A 75 -10.36 11.41 0.37
C GLY A 75 -10.47 12.43 -0.79
N THR A 76 -11.02 12.02 -1.94
CA THR A 76 -11.45 12.97 -2.99
C THR A 76 -12.64 12.39 -3.74
N GLY A 77 -13.67 13.19 -4.01
CA GLY A 77 -14.85 12.75 -4.77
C GLY A 77 -15.67 11.68 -4.06
N GLU A 78 -16.03 10.59 -4.76
CA GLU A 78 -16.76 9.43 -4.18
C GLU A 78 -16.00 8.71 -3.05
N ARG A 79 -14.70 8.97 -2.88
CA ARG A 79 -13.87 8.48 -1.76
C ARG A 79 -13.83 9.46 -0.57
N ALA A 80 -14.80 10.37 -0.44
CA ALA A 80 -14.86 11.33 0.67
C ALA A 80 -15.04 10.66 2.04
N ARG A 81 -15.53 9.40 2.07
CA ARG A 81 -15.56 8.57 3.27
C ARG A 81 -14.35 7.63 3.24
N THR A 82 -13.36 7.94 4.07
CA THR A 82 -12.21 7.06 4.32
C THR A 82 -12.50 6.16 5.53
N TRP A 83 -11.85 5.01 5.57
CA TRP A 83 -11.82 4.10 6.71
C TRP A 83 -10.62 4.39 7.65
N ILE A 84 -9.78 5.37 7.31
CA ILE A 84 -8.57 5.69 8.07
C ILE A 84 -8.91 6.60 9.24
N ASN A 85 -9.36 6.01 10.35
CA ASN A 85 -9.69 6.70 11.59
C ASN A 85 -8.46 6.99 12.47
N GLY A 86 -8.66 7.71 13.58
CA GLY A 86 -7.59 8.05 14.54
C GLY A 86 -6.77 6.84 15.02
N PRO A 87 -7.40 5.76 15.53
CA PRO A 87 -6.70 4.55 15.96
C PRO A 87 -5.85 3.89 14.87
N ILE A 88 -6.32 3.86 13.62
CA ILE A 88 -5.57 3.35 12.47
C ILE A 88 -4.36 4.24 12.22
N ARG A 89 -4.54 5.56 12.13
CA ARG A 89 -3.43 6.50 11.91
C ARG A 89 -2.31 6.31 12.93
N GLU A 90 -2.66 6.18 14.21
CA GLU A 90 -1.71 5.93 15.29
C GLU A 90 -1.01 4.57 15.14
N ALA A 91 -1.75 3.51 14.81
CA ALA A 91 -1.19 2.17 14.64
C ALA A 91 -0.13 2.12 13.53
N TYR A 92 -0.42 2.71 12.36
CA TYR A 92 0.55 2.73 11.25
C TYR A 92 1.70 3.70 11.51
N LYS A 93 1.48 4.78 12.29
CA LYS A 93 2.56 5.66 12.73
C LYS A 93 3.56 4.90 13.60
N ASN A 94 3.06 4.15 14.59
CA ASN A 94 3.90 3.32 15.43
C ASN A 94 4.65 2.26 14.60
N LEU A 95 4.00 1.65 13.59
CA LEU A 95 4.67 0.74 12.65
C LEU A 95 5.76 1.44 11.82
N PHE A 96 5.53 2.67 11.39
CA PHE A 96 6.51 3.46 10.64
C PHE A 96 7.74 3.74 11.51
N GLU A 97 7.54 4.16 12.75
CA GLU A 97 8.61 4.45 13.71
C GLU A 97 9.49 3.22 14.02
N ILE A 98 8.92 2.01 13.99
CA ILE A 98 9.67 0.75 14.17
C ILE A 98 10.15 0.11 12.85
N GLY A 99 9.98 0.79 11.71
CA GLY A 99 10.51 0.37 10.41
C GLY A 99 9.73 -0.74 9.71
N HIS A 100 8.44 -0.89 10.02
CA HIS A 100 7.53 -1.87 9.40
C HIS A 100 6.48 -1.23 8.49
N CYS A 101 6.21 0.07 8.61
CA CYS A 101 5.39 0.80 7.64
C CYS A 101 6.28 1.71 6.80
N HIS A 102 5.97 1.80 5.50
CA HIS A 102 6.76 2.55 4.54
C HIS A 102 5.89 3.38 3.61
N THR A 103 6.44 4.48 3.12
CA THR A 103 5.80 5.38 2.17
C THR A 103 6.55 5.43 0.85
N VAL A 104 5.79 5.66 -0.23
CA VAL A 104 6.34 6.05 -1.53
C VAL A 104 5.65 7.33 -1.96
N GLU A 105 6.44 8.38 -2.14
CA GLU A 105 5.97 9.75 -2.27
C GLU A 105 6.31 10.32 -3.64
N ALA A 106 5.36 10.99 -4.28
CA ALA A 106 5.59 11.77 -5.48
C ALA A 106 5.56 13.26 -5.15
N TRP A 107 6.71 13.90 -5.36
CA TRP A 107 6.93 15.32 -5.15
C TRP A 107 6.98 16.07 -6.48
N HIS A 108 6.38 17.26 -6.53
CA HIS A 108 6.45 18.14 -7.70
C HIS A 108 6.55 19.58 -7.21
N ASP A 109 7.56 20.31 -7.67
CA ASP A 109 7.85 21.70 -7.24
C ASP A 109 7.87 21.86 -5.71
N GLY A 110 8.48 20.88 -5.01
CA GLY A 110 8.59 20.88 -3.55
C GLY A 110 7.31 20.51 -2.80
N GLN A 111 6.24 20.12 -3.49
CA GLN A 111 4.96 19.74 -2.88
C GLN A 111 4.69 18.24 -3.00
N LEU A 112 4.17 17.63 -1.93
CA LEU A 112 3.68 16.24 -1.93
C LEU A 112 2.36 16.17 -2.71
N VAL A 113 2.42 15.59 -3.91
CA VAL A 113 1.30 15.58 -4.88
C VAL A 113 0.71 14.20 -5.12
N GLY A 114 1.22 13.17 -4.45
CA GLY A 114 0.65 11.83 -4.41
C GLY A 114 1.53 10.90 -3.60
N GLY A 115 0.98 9.77 -3.22
CA GLY A 115 1.73 8.79 -2.46
C GLY A 115 0.92 7.55 -2.15
N LEU A 116 1.60 6.58 -1.59
CA LEU A 116 1.02 5.36 -1.02
C LEU A 116 1.78 4.99 0.24
N TYR A 117 1.14 4.22 1.11
CA TYR A 117 1.80 3.60 2.24
C TYR A 117 1.46 2.10 2.31
N GLY A 118 2.31 1.35 2.98
CA GLY A 118 2.10 -0.07 3.21
C GLY A 118 2.95 -0.61 4.33
N VAL A 119 2.69 -1.86 4.69
CA VAL A 119 3.42 -2.58 5.75
C VAL A 119 4.32 -3.64 5.12
N THR A 120 5.49 -3.87 5.71
CA THR A 120 6.39 -4.95 5.32
C THR A 120 6.48 -5.99 6.42
N LEU A 121 6.43 -7.26 6.01
CA LEU A 121 6.70 -8.39 6.89
C LEU A 121 7.32 -9.53 6.08
N GLY A 122 8.51 -9.98 6.49
CA GLY A 122 9.29 -10.94 5.74
C GLY A 122 9.63 -10.41 4.35
N ARG A 123 9.04 -11.01 3.32
CA ARG A 123 9.17 -10.65 1.90
C ARG A 123 7.83 -10.25 1.28
N ALA A 124 6.85 -9.90 2.11
CA ALA A 124 5.56 -9.36 1.70
C ALA A 124 5.51 -7.84 1.93
N PHE A 125 4.85 -7.15 1.00
CA PHE A 125 4.42 -5.77 1.14
C PHE A 125 2.89 -5.72 1.06
N PHE A 126 2.25 -5.19 2.10
CA PHE A 126 0.81 -4.99 2.20
C PHE A 126 0.52 -3.52 1.87
N GLY A 127 0.05 -3.25 0.65
CA GLY A 127 -0.28 -1.89 0.23
C GLY A 127 -1.60 -1.45 0.83
N GLU A 128 -1.63 -0.41 1.65
CA GLU A 128 -2.81 -0.06 2.45
C GLU A 128 -3.72 0.94 1.75
N SER A 129 -3.15 2.07 1.35
CA SER A 129 -3.89 3.09 0.62
C SER A 129 -2.95 3.97 -0.21
N MET A 130 -3.56 4.74 -1.10
CA MET A 130 -2.87 5.69 -1.95
C MET A 130 -3.74 6.89 -2.26
N PHE A 131 -3.10 8.03 -2.49
CA PHE A 131 -3.77 9.28 -2.83
C PHE A 131 -3.06 9.99 -3.98
N THR A 132 -3.80 10.85 -4.69
CA THR A 132 -3.27 11.61 -5.82
C THR A 132 -3.87 13.01 -5.80
N ARG A 133 -3.01 14.02 -5.89
CA ARG A 133 -3.37 15.44 -6.03
C ARG A 133 -2.98 15.99 -7.41
N LYS A 134 -1.92 15.44 -8.01
CA LYS A 134 -1.52 15.69 -9.40
C LYS A 134 -1.77 14.44 -10.24
N ARG A 135 -2.17 14.62 -11.51
CA ARG A 135 -2.46 13.51 -12.43
C ARG A 135 -1.28 12.54 -12.48
N ASP A 136 -1.60 11.25 -12.36
CA ASP A 136 -0.67 10.11 -12.40
C ASP A 136 0.30 9.96 -11.23
N ALA A 137 0.31 10.88 -10.24
CA ALA A 137 1.26 10.82 -9.13
C ALA A 137 1.21 9.48 -8.37
N SER A 138 0.03 9.02 -7.93
CA SER A 138 -0.09 7.73 -7.23
C SER A 138 0.27 6.52 -8.08
N LYS A 139 0.00 6.59 -9.40
CA LYS A 139 0.34 5.52 -10.35
C LYS A 139 1.85 5.43 -10.54
N VAL A 140 2.52 6.58 -10.57
CA VAL A 140 3.99 6.65 -10.57
C VAL A 140 4.52 6.04 -9.27
N CYS A 141 3.98 6.40 -8.10
CA CYS A 141 4.36 5.76 -6.83
C CYS A 141 4.20 4.24 -6.87
N LEU A 142 3.08 3.71 -7.39
CA LEU A 142 2.86 2.27 -7.53
C LEU A 142 3.89 1.60 -8.46
N ALA A 143 4.18 2.23 -9.60
CA ALA A 143 5.20 1.76 -10.52
C ALA A 143 6.59 1.68 -9.87
N TYR A 144 6.97 2.72 -9.13
CA TYR A 144 8.24 2.77 -8.39
C TYR A 144 8.27 1.74 -7.25
N LEU A 145 7.16 1.59 -6.51
CA LEU A 145 7.01 0.56 -5.47
C LEU A 145 7.30 -0.82 -6.06
N VAL A 146 6.62 -1.21 -7.14
CA VAL A 146 6.79 -2.55 -7.72
C VAL A 146 8.24 -2.78 -8.16
N GLN A 147 8.86 -1.80 -8.83
CA GLN A 147 10.27 -1.89 -9.21
C GLN A 147 11.17 -2.07 -7.99
N HIS A 148 10.92 -1.31 -6.92
CA HIS A 148 11.66 -1.37 -5.67
C HIS A 148 11.52 -2.73 -4.99
N LEU A 149 10.28 -3.22 -4.86
CA LEU A 149 9.97 -4.54 -4.28
C LEU A 149 10.70 -5.68 -5.01
N VAL A 150 10.66 -5.68 -6.34
CA VAL A 150 11.39 -6.66 -7.16
C VAL A 150 12.89 -6.58 -6.89
N LYS A 151 13.45 -5.36 -6.85
CA LYS A 151 14.88 -5.15 -6.63
C LYS A 151 15.34 -5.62 -5.25
N GLN A 152 14.52 -5.43 -4.21
CA GLN A 152 14.83 -5.85 -2.84
C GLN A 152 14.52 -7.33 -2.56
N GLY A 153 13.90 -8.04 -3.50
CA GLY A 153 13.61 -9.47 -3.38
C GLY A 153 12.31 -9.81 -2.65
N PHE A 154 11.38 -8.86 -2.56
CA PHE A 154 10.00 -9.13 -2.16
C PHE A 154 9.33 -10.05 -3.19
N VAL A 155 8.34 -10.82 -2.73
CA VAL A 155 7.64 -11.82 -3.56
C VAL A 155 6.12 -11.69 -3.53
N LEU A 156 5.60 -10.85 -2.64
CA LEU A 156 4.16 -10.65 -2.49
C LEU A 156 3.85 -9.16 -2.34
N LEU A 157 3.04 -8.64 -3.26
CA LEU A 157 2.37 -7.35 -3.13
C LEU A 157 0.87 -7.59 -2.94
N ASP A 158 0.43 -7.47 -1.70
CA ASP A 158 -0.98 -7.58 -1.29
C ASP A 158 -1.67 -6.23 -1.44
N THR A 159 -2.88 -6.23 -2.02
CA THR A 159 -3.72 -5.04 -2.18
C THR A 159 -5.08 -5.18 -1.49
N GLN A 160 -5.22 -6.18 -0.62
CA GLN A 160 -6.42 -6.61 0.12
C GLN A 160 -7.59 -7.01 -0.80
N PHE A 161 -8.09 -6.05 -1.59
CA PHE A 161 -9.14 -6.19 -2.58
C PHE A 161 -8.64 -5.75 -3.96
N THR A 162 -9.23 -6.30 -5.02
CA THR A 162 -9.04 -5.71 -6.35
C THR A 162 -9.98 -4.51 -6.53
N THR A 163 -9.55 -3.58 -7.39
CA THR A 163 -10.41 -2.50 -7.87
C THR A 163 -10.20 -2.35 -9.37
N PRO A 164 -11.18 -1.82 -10.13
CA PRO A 164 -11.00 -1.52 -11.55
C PRO A 164 -9.80 -0.61 -11.85
N HIS A 165 -9.31 0.13 -10.86
CA HIS A 165 -8.08 0.90 -10.94
C HIS A 165 -6.84 0.00 -10.92
N LEU A 166 -6.73 -0.89 -9.92
CA LEU A 166 -5.58 -1.76 -9.73
C LEU A 166 -5.51 -2.89 -10.77
N GLU A 167 -6.64 -3.35 -11.29
CA GLU A 167 -6.70 -4.36 -12.36
C GLU A 167 -5.96 -3.90 -13.63
N ARG A 168 -5.94 -2.59 -13.90
CA ARG A 168 -5.15 -2.00 -15.02
C ARG A 168 -3.64 -2.17 -14.86
N PHE A 169 -3.19 -2.49 -13.64
CA PHE A 169 -1.82 -2.75 -13.28
C PHE A 169 -1.51 -4.25 -13.11
N GLY A 170 -2.47 -5.12 -13.43
CA GLY A 170 -2.32 -6.57 -13.30
C GLY A 170 -2.77 -7.12 -11.94
N ALA A 171 -3.50 -6.34 -11.13
CA ALA A 171 -4.09 -6.89 -9.92
C ALA A 171 -5.08 -8.02 -10.26
N VAL A 172 -5.03 -9.09 -9.48
CA VAL A 172 -5.88 -10.27 -9.62
C VAL A 172 -6.43 -10.68 -8.26
N GLU A 173 -7.59 -11.31 -8.25
CA GLU A 173 -8.12 -11.97 -7.06
C GLU A 173 -7.68 -13.43 -6.99
N VAL A 174 -7.21 -13.86 -5.83
CA VAL A 174 -6.90 -15.26 -5.53
C VAL A 174 -7.78 -15.78 -4.38
N PRO A 175 -8.19 -17.06 -4.40
CA PRO A 175 -8.85 -17.65 -3.24
C PRO A 175 -7.95 -17.60 -2.00
N ARG A 176 -8.52 -17.43 -0.81
CA ARG A 176 -7.79 -17.34 0.47
C ARG A 176 -6.74 -18.44 0.63
N LYS A 177 -7.09 -19.69 0.34
CA LYS A 177 -6.16 -20.84 0.44
C LYS A 177 -4.92 -20.68 -0.46
N LYS A 178 -5.06 -20.04 -1.63
CA LYS A 178 -3.92 -19.74 -2.50
C LYS A 178 -3.11 -18.57 -1.94
N TYR A 179 -3.78 -17.53 -1.45
CA TYR A 179 -3.12 -16.39 -0.79
C TYR A 179 -2.30 -16.81 0.42
N GLU A 180 -2.84 -17.66 1.31
CA GLU A 180 -2.15 -18.14 2.50
C GLU A 180 -0.83 -18.84 2.17
N LYS A 181 -0.78 -19.61 1.08
CA LYS A 181 0.47 -20.21 0.59
C LYS A 181 1.47 -19.17 0.07
N LEU A 182 0.98 -18.13 -0.62
CA LEU A 182 1.85 -17.04 -1.07
C LEU A 182 2.41 -16.27 0.12
N LEU A 183 1.58 -16.02 1.13
CA LEU A 183 1.96 -15.34 2.36
C LEU A 183 2.96 -16.18 3.16
N GLU A 184 2.69 -17.46 3.40
CA GLU A 184 3.62 -18.39 4.07
C GLU A 184 5.00 -18.39 3.41
N ASN A 185 5.04 -18.51 2.08
CA ASN A 185 6.29 -18.43 1.31
C ASN A 185 6.97 -17.06 1.42
N ALA A 186 6.20 -15.97 1.50
CA ALA A 186 6.74 -14.63 1.65
C ALA A 186 7.31 -14.40 3.07
N LEU A 187 6.74 -15.03 4.09
CA LEU A 187 7.22 -14.96 5.47
C LEU A 187 8.46 -15.84 5.72
N ASP A 188 8.72 -16.83 4.85
CA ASP A 188 9.91 -17.68 4.87
C ASP A 188 11.16 -16.96 4.31
N GLY A 189 11.50 -15.83 4.92
CA GLY A 189 12.66 -15.02 4.59
C GLY A 189 12.52 -13.59 5.06
N ILE A 190 13.64 -12.85 5.02
CA ILE A 190 13.69 -11.45 5.45
C ILE A 190 14.36 -10.64 4.34
N VAL A 191 13.68 -9.59 3.90
CA VAL A 191 14.26 -8.51 3.08
C VAL A 191 14.05 -7.19 3.80
N ARG A 192 14.79 -6.16 3.39
CA ARG A 192 14.58 -4.79 3.87
C ARG A 192 13.90 -3.99 2.76
N PHE A 193 12.98 -3.15 3.16
CA PHE A 193 12.48 -2.09 2.28
C PHE A 193 13.61 -1.10 2.03
#